data_AF-A0A9E4BH28-F1
#
_entry.id   AF-A0A9E4BH28-F1
#
_cell.length_a   1.000
_cell.length_b   1.000
_cell.length_c   1.000
_cell.angle_alpha   90.00
_cell.angle_beta   90.00
_cell.angle_gamma   90.00
#
_symmetry.space_group_name_H-M   'P 1'
#
loop_
_entity.id
_entity.type
_entity.pdbx_description
1 polymer ?
#
loop_
_entity_poly.entity_id
_entity_poly.type
_entity_poly.pdbx_seq_one_letter_code
_entity_poly.pdbx_strand_id
1 'polypeptide(L)'
;MSNLERLINIMTRLRGPSGCPWDKEQTHQSLKPYLIEETYEVLEAIDRNDDSEIKEELGDLLLQVVFHAQIASEENRFAIDDVAEAIADKLIRRHPHVFGDTQADTPDEVIKNWEAIKAEEKPDKKASLLDGVPQHLPALLKARRLQEKAARVGFEWEHIADVAQKVREETEELIQAQESGAIEKIREEFGDLLFALVNLARFLQICPEEALIQTNRKFQSRFRYIETELCKKGKTPHESTLEEMDALWEAAKKETQPQKS
;
A
#
# COMPACT_ATOMS: atom_id res chain seq x y z
N MET A 1 -11.66 -10.94 31.49
CA MET A 1 -10.88 -9.91 30.79
C MET A 1 -10.58 -10.45 29.40
N SER A 2 -10.98 -9.73 28.35
CA SER A 2 -10.65 -10.11 26.98
C SER A 2 -9.15 -9.94 26.71
N ASN A 3 -8.62 -10.60 25.67
CA ASN A 3 -7.21 -10.39 25.30
C ASN A 3 -6.94 -8.96 24.83
N LEU A 4 -7.94 -8.27 24.27
CA LEU A 4 -7.83 -6.87 23.88
C LEU A 4 -7.72 -5.97 25.12
N GLU A 5 -8.56 -6.17 26.13
CA GLU A 5 -8.45 -5.47 27.43
C GLU A 5 -7.08 -5.71 28.08
N ARG A 6 -6.56 -6.94 27.99
CA ARG A 6 -5.22 -7.26 28.47
C ARG A 6 -4.14 -6.45 27.74
N LEU A 7 -4.21 -6.33 26.41
CA LEU A 7 -3.27 -5.53 25.61
C LEU A 7 -3.33 -4.05 25.98
N ILE A 8 -4.53 -3.49 26.10
CA ILE A 8 -4.73 -2.10 26.53
C ILE A 8 -4.08 -1.86 27.91
N ASN A 9 -4.36 -2.73 28.88
CA ASN A 9 -3.79 -2.62 30.23
C ASN A 9 -2.26 -2.74 30.24
N ILE A 10 -1.68 -3.57 29.36
CA ILE A 10 -0.23 -3.66 29.18
C ILE A 10 0.31 -2.32 28.68
N MET A 11 -0.29 -1.75 27.63
CA MET A 11 0.14 -0.47 27.06
C MET A 11 0.03 0.68 28.07
N THR A 12 -1.08 0.76 28.82
CA THR A 12 -1.23 1.74 29.91
C THR A 12 -0.13 1.61 30.96
N ARG A 13 0.29 0.38 31.29
CA ARG A 13 1.40 0.15 32.23
C ARG A 13 2.76 0.53 31.62
N LEU A 14 3.00 0.19 30.36
CA LEU A 14 4.23 0.51 29.63
C LEU A 14 4.45 2.02 29.53
N ARG A 15 3.38 2.81 29.35
CA ARG A 15 3.45 4.28 29.30
C ARG A 15 3.20 4.97 30.64
N GLY A 16 2.88 4.22 31.69
CA GLY A 16 2.61 4.74 33.02
C GLY A 16 3.85 5.33 33.71
N PRO A 17 3.70 5.90 34.93
CA PRO A 17 4.80 6.54 35.66
C PRO A 17 6.04 5.65 35.83
N SER A 18 5.83 4.38 36.17
CA SER A 18 6.87 3.34 36.33
C SER A 18 7.07 2.48 35.07
N GLY A 19 6.62 2.98 33.92
CA GLY A 19 6.68 2.30 32.63
C GLY A 19 8.05 2.35 31.97
N CYS A 20 8.11 1.84 30.75
CA CYS A 20 9.32 1.81 29.92
C CYS A 20 9.67 3.23 29.42
N PRO A 21 10.92 3.70 29.57
CA PRO A 21 11.32 5.03 29.10
C PRO A 21 11.09 5.24 27.61
N TRP A 22 11.37 4.23 26.79
CA TRP A 22 11.19 4.29 25.34
C TRP A 22 9.70 4.38 24.97
N ASP A 23 8.83 3.60 25.63
CA ASP A 23 7.40 3.67 25.33
C ASP A 23 6.83 5.02 25.71
N LYS A 24 7.27 5.62 26.82
CA LYS A 24 6.80 6.92 27.31
C LYS A 24 7.18 8.09 26.43
N GLU A 25 8.37 8.08 25.82
CA GLU A 25 8.82 9.17 24.95
C GLU A 25 8.14 9.19 23.58
N GLN A 26 7.47 8.09 23.18
CA GLN A 26 6.81 8.02 21.88
C GLN A 26 5.64 9.00 21.77
N THR A 27 5.48 9.52 20.55
CA THR A 27 4.43 10.43 20.11
C THR A 27 3.78 9.88 18.84
N HIS A 28 2.64 10.43 18.42
CA HIS A 28 2.06 10.06 17.13
C HIS A 28 3.03 10.24 15.95
N GLN A 29 3.92 11.23 16.02
CA GLN A 29 4.86 11.53 14.96
C GLN A 29 6.03 10.54 14.92
N SER A 30 6.56 10.15 16.08
CA SER A 30 7.67 9.20 16.16
C SER A 30 7.24 7.77 15.80
N LEU A 31 5.95 7.44 15.95
CA LEU A 31 5.41 6.12 15.62
C LEU A 31 5.09 5.89 14.13
N LYS A 32 5.06 6.94 13.30
CA LYS A 32 4.71 6.82 11.88
C LYS A 32 5.57 5.82 11.09
N PRO A 33 6.91 5.77 11.25
CA PRO A 33 7.75 4.81 10.53
C PRO A 33 7.37 3.37 10.87
N TYR A 34 7.19 3.06 12.16
CA TYR A 34 6.80 1.73 12.62
C TYR A 34 5.44 1.31 12.06
N LEU A 35 4.43 2.18 12.08
CA LEU A 35 3.13 1.87 11.47
C LEU A 35 3.24 1.53 9.97
N ILE A 36 4.16 2.19 9.24
CA ILE A 36 4.43 1.85 7.85
C ILE A 36 5.12 0.48 7.79
N GLU A 37 6.16 0.24 8.58
CA GLU A 37 6.89 -1.04 8.65
C GLU A 37 5.93 -2.21 8.91
N GLU A 38 5.13 -2.17 10.00
CA GLU A 38 4.15 -3.22 10.33
C GLU A 38 3.16 -3.46 9.19
N THR A 39 2.75 -2.40 8.49
CA THR A 39 1.85 -2.55 7.33
C THR A 39 2.51 -3.36 6.22
N TYR A 40 3.79 -3.14 5.95
CA TYR A 40 4.53 -3.89 4.93
C TYR A 40 4.87 -5.32 5.39
N GLU A 41 5.08 -5.55 6.68
CA GLU A 41 5.30 -6.89 7.23
C GLU A 41 4.02 -7.74 7.17
N VAL A 42 2.85 -7.17 7.48
CA VAL A 42 1.55 -7.82 7.22
C VAL A 42 1.39 -8.20 5.74
N LEU A 43 1.74 -7.30 4.81
CA LEU A 43 1.68 -7.60 3.37
C LEU A 43 2.64 -8.74 2.99
N GLU A 44 3.84 -8.77 3.57
CA GLU A 44 4.80 -9.85 3.38
C GLU A 44 4.28 -11.21 3.86
N ALA A 45 3.70 -11.25 5.05
CA ALA A 45 3.13 -12.45 5.62
C ALA A 45 1.97 -13.00 4.76
N ILE A 46 1.12 -12.11 4.23
CA ILE A 46 0.04 -12.46 3.29
C ILE A 46 0.62 -13.06 2.01
N ASP A 47 1.64 -12.43 1.42
CA ASP A 47 2.27 -12.90 0.18
C ASP A 47 2.93 -14.29 0.35
N ARG A 48 3.40 -14.60 1.56
CA ARG A 48 3.98 -15.91 1.92
C ARG A 48 2.93 -16.97 2.25
N ASN A 49 1.65 -16.59 2.41
CA ASN A 49 0.58 -17.45 2.90
C ASN A 49 0.94 -18.14 4.23
N ASP A 50 1.64 -17.43 5.13
CA ASP A 50 2.01 -17.93 6.45
C ASP A 50 1.02 -17.41 7.50
N ASP A 51 0.03 -18.22 7.87
CA ASP A 51 -0.99 -17.85 8.85
C ASP A 51 -0.42 -17.50 10.23
N SER A 52 0.76 -18.03 10.58
CA SER A 52 1.41 -17.71 11.86
C SER A 52 2.00 -16.31 11.82
N GLU A 53 2.75 -16.00 10.76
CA GLU A 53 3.34 -14.68 10.51
C GLU A 53 2.20 -13.65 10.36
N ILE A 54 1.14 -13.94 9.60
CA ILE A 54 -0.01 -13.03 9.44
C ILE A 54 -0.62 -12.66 10.80
N LYS A 55 -0.77 -13.63 11.70
CA LYS A 55 -1.34 -13.39 13.04
C LYS A 55 -0.39 -12.55 13.92
N GLU A 56 0.92 -12.75 13.78
CA GLU A 56 1.95 -11.98 14.50
C GLU A 56 1.94 -10.53 14.04
N GLU A 57 2.08 -10.30 12.73
CA GLU A 57 2.14 -8.95 12.14
C GLU A 57 0.82 -8.17 12.30
N LEU A 58 -0.34 -8.85 12.23
CA LEU A 58 -1.62 -8.20 12.57
C LEU A 58 -1.70 -7.82 14.05
N GLY A 59 -1.00 -8.55 14.92
CA GLY A 59 -0.84 -8.23 16.34
C GLY A 59 -0.02 -6.96 16.54
N ASP A 60 1.07 -6.79 15.80
CA ASP A 60 1.92 -5.61 15.87
C ASP A 60 1.25 -4.38 15.23
N LEU A 61 0.51 -4.58 14.14
CA LEU A 61 -0.36 -3.53 13.60
C LEU A 61 -1.46 -3.11 14.60
N LEU A 62 -2.05 -4.07 15.33
CA LEU A 62 -3.01 -3.78 16.41
C LEU A 62 -2.34 -3.06 17.58
N LEU A 63 -1.10 -3.41 17.92
CA LEU A 63 -0.30 -2.71 18.93
C LEU A 63 -0.16 -1.23 18.56
N GLN A 64 0.12 -0.89 17.31
CA GLN A 64 0.19 0.52 16.86
C GLN A 64 -1.13 1.26 17.12
N VAL A 65 -2.28 0.65 16.80
CA VAL A 65 -3.60 1.27 17.07
C VAL A 65 -3.79 1.53 18.57
N VAL A 66 -3.48 0.57 19.43
CA VAL A 66 -3.57 0.72 20.89
C VAL A 66 -2.59 1.77 21.41
N PHE A 67 -1.39 1.84 20.84
CA PHE A 67 -0.37 2.82 21.21
C PHE A 67 -0.84 4.26 20.92
N HIS A 68 -1.34 4.51 19.70
CA HIS A 68 -1.91 5.79 19.34
C HIS A 68 -3.12 6.16 20.21
N ALA A 69 -4.02 5.21 20.50
CA ALA A 69 -5.15 5.45 21.40
C ALA A 69 -4.70 5.80 22.83
N GLN A 70 -3.66 5.13 23.35
CA GLN A 70 -3.12 5.41 24.68
C GLN A 70 -2.51 6.82 24.76
N ILE A 71 -1.73 7.24 23.75
CA ILE A 71 -1.19 8.62 23.66
C ILE A 71 -2.32 9.66 23.67
N ALA A 72 -3.37 9.44 22.87
CA ALA A 72 -4.50 10.35 22.80
C ALA A 72 -5.30 10.40 24.11
N SER A 73 -5.41 9.26 24.79
CA SER A 73 -6.09 9.17 26.08
C SER A 73 -5.34 9.91 27.18
N GLU A 74 -4.00 9.87 27.19
CA GLU A 74 -3.16 10.64 28.13
C GLU A 74 -3.37 12.15 27.97
N GLU A 75 -3.67 12.60 26.76
CA GLU A 75 -4.00 13.99 26.42
C GLU A 75 -5.49 14.34 26.61
N ASN A 76 -6.31 13.42 27.13
CA ASN A 76 -7.78 13.55 27.26
C ASN A 76 -8.50 13.88 25.93
N ARG A 77 -8.04 13.29 24.82
CA ARG A 77 -8.60 13.54 23.48
C ARG A 77 -9.57 12.46 23.04
N PHE A 78 -9.15 11.21 23.05
CA PHE A 78 -9.97 10.03 22.77
C PHE A 78 -9.26 8.77 23.31
N ALA A 79 -10.02 7.71 23.53
CA ALA A 79 -9.56 6.40 23.96
C ALA A 79 -9.79 5.34 22.86
N ILE A 80 -9.33 4.12 23.12
CA ILE A 80 -9.46 2.99 22.18
C ILE A 80 -10.92 2.64 21.87
N ASP A 81 -11.82 2.81 22.84
CA ASP A 81 -13.25 2.56 22.65
C ASP A 81 -13.87 3.59 21.69
N ASP A 82 -13.46 4.85 21.74
CA ASP A 82 -13.91 5.88 20.79
C ASP A 82 -13.46 5.55 19.35
N VAL A 83 -12.26 4.97 19.20
CA VAL A 83 -11.76 4.51 17.89
C VAL A 83 -12.62 3.36 17.36
N ALA A 84 -12.96 2.41 18.22
CA ALA A 84 -13.82 1.26 17.88
C ALA A 84 -15.26 1.70 17.55
N GLU A 85 -15.84 2.60 18.34
CA GLU A 85 -17.16 3.19 18.10
C GLU A 85 -17.19 3.92 16.76
N ALA A 86 -16.19 4.77 16.49
CA ALA A 86 -16.12 5.55 15.25
C ALA A 86 -16.05 4.67 13.98
N ILE A 87 -15.41 3.50 14.03
CA ILE A 87 -15.41 2.57 12.90
C ILE A 87 -16.69 1.72 12.85
N ALA A 88 -17.22 1.28 14.00
CA ALA A 88 -18.45 0.51 14.07
C ALA A 88 -19.65 1.31 13.50
N ASP A 89 -19.87 2.54 13.97
CA ASP A 89 -20.94 3.41 13.50
C ASP A 89 -20.82 3.69 12.00
N LYS A 90 -19.59 3.89 11.51
CA LYS A 90 -19.31 4.10 10.10
C LYS A 90 -19.63 2.86 9.27
N LEU A 91 -19.28 1.66 9.75
CA LEU A 91 -19.58 0.41 9.06
C LEU A 91 -21.08 0.15 9.02
N ILE A 92 -21.79 0.34 10.13
CA ILE A 92 -23.25 0.18 10.20
C ILE A 92 -23.92 1.12 9.20
N ARG A 93 -23.58 2.41 9.25
CA ARG A 93 -24.14 3.44 8.35
C ARG A 93 -23.85 3.17 6.87
N ARG A 94 -22.66 2.66 6.53
CA ARG A 94 -22.27 2.40 5.13
C ARG A 94 -22.67 1.03 4.59
N HIS A 95 -23.25 0.17 5.41
CA HIS A 95 -23.81 -1.12 4.99
C HIS A 95 -25.31 -1.20 5.30
N PRO A 96 -26.14 -0.29 4.76
CA PRO A 96 -27.59 -0.35 4.98
C PRO A 96 -28.23 -1.60 4.37
N HIS A 97 -27.51 -2.32 3.50
CA HIS A 97 -27.92 -3.61 2.97
C HIS A 97 -27.68 -4.79 3.92
N VAL A 98 -26.87 -4.59 4.96
CA VAL A 98 -26.67 -5.58 6.03
C VAL A 98 -27.44 -5.17 7.29
N PHE A 99 -27.43 -3.89 7.63
CA PHE A 99 -27.94 -3.37 8.91
C PHE A 99 -29.21 -2.51 8.79
N GLY A 100 -29.78 -2.38 7.59
CA GLY A 100 -31.00 -1.60 7.32
C GLY A 100 -31.88 -2.29 6.27
N ASP A 101 -32.64 -1.48 5.52
CA ASP A 101 -33.67 -1.98 4.59
C ASP A 101 -33.28 -1.88 3.10
N THR A 102 -32.08 -1.39 2.79
CA THR A 102 -31.63 -1.23 1.39
C THR A 102 -31.30 -2.59 0.79
N GLN A 103 -31.68 -2.87 -0.46
CA GLN A 103 -31.18 -4.06 -1.16
C GLN A 103 -29.94 -3.72 -2.01
N ALA A 104 -28.96 -4.62 -1.96
CA ALA A 104 -27.78 -4.61 -2.82
C ALA A 104 -27.34 -6.06 -3.01
N ASP A 105 -27.62 -6.62 -4.17
CA ASP A 105 -27.48 -8.05 -4.44
C ASP A 105 -26.14 -8.37 -5.12
N THR A 106 -25.43 -7.34 -5.57
CA THR A 106 -24.12 -7.49 -6.25
C THR A 106 -23.03 -6.65 -5.58
N PRO A 107 -21.75 -7.08 -5.66
CA PRO A 107 -20.62 -6.28 -5.18
C PRO A 107 -20.59 -4.86 -5.78
N ASP A 108 -20.95 -4.72 -7.06
CA ASP A 108 -20.98 -3.43 -7.74
C ASP A 108 -22.06 -2.49 -7.16
N GLU A 109 -23.23 -3.02 -6.83
CA GLU A 109 -24.30 -2.27 -6.14
C GLU A 109 -23.88 -1.87 -4.73
N VAL A 110 -23.22 -2.77 -3.99
CA VAL A 110 -22.67 -2.48 -2.66
C VAL A 110 -21.65 -1.34 -2.73
N ILE A 111 -20.71 -1.39 -3.69
CA ILE A 111 -19.70 -0.35 -3.90
C ILE A 111 -20.37 0.99 -4.23
N LYS A 112 -21.34 1.01 -5.15
CA LYS A 112 -22.08 2.24 -5.52
C LYS A 112 -22.78 2.86 -4.32
N ASN A 113 -23.48 2.05 -3.52
CA ASN A 113 -24.17 2.51 -2.32
C ASN A 113 -23.19 3.06 -1.27
N TRP A 114 -22.09 2.33 -1.04
CA TRP A 114 -21.05 2.74 -0.10
C TRP A 114 -20.42 4.09 -0.50
N GLU A 115 -20.19 4.29 -1.80
CA GLU A 115 -19.65 5.55 -2.33
C GLU A 115 -20.63 6.71 -2.24
N ALA A 116 -21.92 6.49 -2.52
CA ALA A 116 -22.97 7.49 -2.40
C ALA A 116 -23.05 8.00 -0.95
N ILE A 117 -23.13 7.08 0.01
CA ILE A 117 -23.16 7.42 1.44
C ILE A 117 -21.90 8.19 1.82
N LYS A 118 -20.71 7.74 1.40
CA LYS A 118 -19.42 8.43 1.66
C LYS A 118 -19.40 9.87 1.12
N ALA A 119 -20.05 10.14 0.00
CA ALA A 119 -20.13 11.49 -0.57
C ALA A 119 -21.02 12.43 0.28
N GLU A 120 -22.08 11.90 0.89
CA GLU A 120 -22.98 12.65 1.77
C GLU A 120 -22.35 13.01 3.11
N GLU A 121 -21.41 12.20 3.63
CA GLU A 121 -20.74 12.47 4.91
C GLU A 121 -19.68 13.57 4.84
N LYS A 122 -19.30 14.04 3.66
CA LYS A 122 -18.29 15.09 3.53
C LYS A 122 -18.85 16.42 4.05
N PRO A 123 -18.26 17.03 5.10
CA PRO A 123 -18.79 18.26 5.71
C PRO A 123 -18.72 19.47 4.77
N ASP A 124 -17.85 19.43 3.75
CA ASP A 124 -17.66 20.50 2.79
C ASP A 124 -17.93 20.02 1.36
N LYS A 125 -19.10 20.37 0.81
CA LYS A 125 -19.49 20.07 -0.58
C LYS A 125 -18.69 20.86 -1.62
N LYS A 126 -17.81 21.78 -1.18
CA LYS A 126 -16.90 22.58 -2.02
C LYS A 126 -15.50 21.98 -2.16
N ALA A 127 -15.21 20.87 -1.47
CA ALA A 127 -13.96 20.16 -1.62
C ALA A 127 -13.80 19.64 -3.06
N SER A 128 -12.61 19.78 -3.64
CA SER A 128 -12.25 19.21 -4.95
C SER A 128 -12.61 17.73 -4.99
N LEU A 129 -12.96 17.22 -6.19
CA LEU A 129 -13.20 15.78 -6.41
C LEU A 129 -12.03 14.92 -5.88
N LEU A 130 -10.81 15.46 -6.00
CA LEU A 130 -9.57 14.81 -5.57
C LEU A 130 -9.34 14.90 -4.05
N ASP A 131 -10.08 15.75 -3.33
CA ASP A 131 -9.94 15.89 -1.89
C ASP A 131 -10.35 14.58 -1.19
N GLY A 132 -9.46 14.13 -0.29
CA GLY A 132 -9.56 12.85 0.42
C GLY A 132 -8.63 11.75 -0.08
N VAL A 133 -7.73 12.02 -1.04
CA VAL A 133 -6.55 11.16 -1.24
C VAL A 133 -5.52 11.53 -0.15
N PRO A 134 -5.12 10.60 0.73
CA PRO A 134 -4.16 10.91 1.78
C PRO A 134 -2.85 11.44 1.18
N GLN A 135 -2.31 12.51 1.77
CA GLN A 135 -1.13 13.19 1.24
C GLN A 135 0.11 12.27 1.23
N HIS A 136 0.19 11.37 2.21
CA HIS A 136 1.33 10.48 2.47
C HIS A 136 1.19 9.07 1.87
N LEU A 137 0.27 8.85 0.92
CA LEU A 137 0.26 7.58 0.18
C LEU A 137 1.53 7.46 -0.69
N PRO A 138 2.06 6.23 -0.85
CA PRO A 138 3.03 5.92 -1.90
C PRO A 138 2.55 6.42 -3.27
N ALA A 139 3.49 6.83 -4.12
CA ALA A 139 3.17 7.56 -5.35
C ALA A 139 2.25 6.76 -6.30
N LEU A 140 2.47 5.45 -6.46
CA LEU A 140 1.67 4.61 -7.36
C LEU A 140 0.25 4.43 -6.80
N LEU A 141 0.12 4.19 -5.49
CA LEU A 141 -1.18 4.07 -4.85
C LEU A 141 -1.94 5.40 -4.88
N LYS A 142 -1.24 6.52 -4.71
CA LYS A 142 -1.80 7.88 -4.82
C LYS A 142 -2.32 8.14 -6.24
N ALA A 143 -1.52 7.84 -7.27
CA ALA A 143 -1.91 7.97 -8.67
C ALA A 143 -3.15 7.12 -8.99
N ARG A 144 -3.18 5.86 -8.52
CA ARG A 144 -4.34 4.99 -8.69
C ARG A 144 -5.60 5.58 -8.05
N ARG A 145 -5.51 6.11 -6.83
CA ARG A 145 -6.65 6.75 -6.14
C ARG A 145 -7.15 8.00 -6.84
N LEU A 146 -6.25 8.81 -7.41
CA LEU A 146 -6.63 9.99 -8.20
C LEU A 146 -7.40 9.58 -9.45
N GLN A 147 -6.93 8.56 -10.16
CA GLN A 147 -7.59 8.03 -11.35
C GLN A 147 -8.94 7.37 -11.03
N GLU A 148 -9.03 6.57 -9.97
CA GLU A 148 -10.31 6.01 -9.47
C GLU A 148 -11.32 7.12 -9.17
N LYS A 149 -10.88 8.25 -8.63
CA LYS A 149 -11.75 9.41 -8.37
C LYS A 149 -12.17 10.12 -9.65
N ALA A 150 -11.27 10.32 -10.60
CA ALA A 150 -11.57 10.96 -11.87
C ALA A 150 -12.54 10.09 -12.71
N ALA A 151 -12.34 8.78 -12.71
CA ALA A 151 -13.21 7.81 -13.37
C ALA A 151 -14.68 7.94 -12.94
N ARG A 152 -14.92 8.19 -11.64
CA ARG A 152 -16.27 8.31 -11.08
C ARG A 152 -17.11 9.44 -11.65
N VAL A 153 -16.48 10.50 -12.19
CA VAL A 153 -17.19 11.59 -12.85
C VAL A 153 -17.25 11.43 -14.37
N GLY A 154 -16.90 10.23 -14.87
CA GLY A 154 -16.86 9.93 -16.29
C GLY A 154 -15.59 10.40 -16.98
N PHE A 155 -14.55 10.81 -16.24
CA PHE A 155 -13.24 11.10 -16.82
C PHE A 155 -12.42 9.82 -16.93
N GLU A 156 -12.79 8.99 -17.90
CA GLU A 156 -12.26 7.64 -18.11
C GLU A 156 -12.30 7.25 -19.59
N TRP A 157 -11.39 6.38 -19.99
CA TRP A 157 -11.39 5.74 -21.32
C TRP A 157 -12.41 4.60 -21.36
N GLU A 158 -13.01 4.35 -22.52
CA GLU A 158 -13.99 3.27 -22.68
C GLU A 158 -13.34 1.89 -22.87
N HIS A 159 -12.13 1.86 -23.44
CA HIS A 159 -11.45 0.61 -23.77
C HIS A 159 -10.00 0.57 -23.27
N ILE A 160 -9.59 -0.61 -22.79
CA ILE A 160 -8.20 -0.85 -22.37
C ILE A 160 -7.19 -0.59 -23.48
N ALA A 161 -7.60 -0.73 -24.75
CA ALA A 161 -6.78 -0.46 -25.92
C ALA A 161 -6.35 1.02 -25.98
N ASP A 162 -7.22 1.95 -25.58
CA ASP A 162 -6.93 3.39 -25.59
C ASP A 162 -5.92 3.74 -24.48
N VAL A 163 -6.03 3.10 -23.32
CA VAL A 163 -5.06 3.25 -22.23
C VAL A 163 -3.70 2.68 -22.61
N ALA A 164 -3.68 1.50 -23.27
CA ALA A 164 -2.45 0.91 -23.79
C ALA A 164 -1.81 1.77 -24.90
N GLN A 165 -2.63 2.46 -25.69
CA GLN A 165 -2.15 3.43 -26.68
C GLN A 165 -1.52 4.63 -25.99
N LYS A 166 -2.15 5.17 -24.93
CA LYS A 166 -1.56 6.27 -24.15
C LYS A 166 -0.20 5.90 -23.55
N VAL A 167 -0.04 4.67 -23.02
CA VAL A 167 1.27 4.19 -22.54
C VAL A 167 2.34 4.21 -23.65
N ARG A 168 1.98 3.86 -24.89
CA ARG A 168 2.90 3.94 -26.03
C ARG A 168 3.26 5.38 -26.37
N GLU A 169 2.28 6.28 -26.39
CA GLU A 169 2.50 7.72 -26.62
C GLU A 169 3.46 8.31 -25.60
N GLU A 170 3.22 8.11 -24.30
CA GLU A 170 4.11 8.59 -23.23
C GLU A 170 5.53 8.00 -23.32
N THR A 171 5.65 6.77 -23.81
CA THR A 171 6.96 6.15 -24.07
C THR A 171 7.70 6.87 -25.20
N GLU A 172 7.00 7.24 -26.27
CA GLU A 172 7.58 7.99 -27.39
C GLU A 172 7.94 9.43 -26.96
N GLU A 173 7.09 10.10 -26.18
CA GLU A 173 7.35 11.45 -25.65
C GLU A 173 8.59 11.47 -24.74
N LEU A 174 8.74 10.47 -23.87
CA LEU A 174 9.94 10.30 -23.03
C LEU A 174 11.21 10.12 -23.87
N ILE A 175 11.17 9.29 -24.92
CA ILE A 175 12.32 9.05 -25.81
C ILE A 175 12.70 10.35 -26.54
N GLN A 176 11.71 11.08 -27.06
CA GLN A 176 11.95 12.38 -27.71
C GLN A 176 12.53 13.42 -26.73
N ALA A 177 12.02 13.48 -25.51
CA ALA A 177 12.57 14.36 -24.48
C ALA A 177 14.03 14.01 -24.16
N GLN A 178 14.38 12.73 -24.15
CA GLN A 178 15.76 12.25 -23.94
C GLN A 178 16.71 12.71 -25.06
N GLU A 179 16.26 12.77 -26.31
CA GLU A 179 17.04 13.31 -27.43
C GLU A 179 17.35 14.81 -27.27
N SER A 180 16.43 15.57 -26.67
CA SER A 180 16.60 17.02 -26.44
C SER A 180 17.54 17.35 -25.28
N GLY A 181 17.86 16.40 -24.39
CA GLY A 181 18.71 16.59 -23.22
C GLY A 181 18.11 17.47 -22.10
N ALA A 182 16.83 17.87 -22.22
CA ALA A 182 16.16 18.70 -21.24
C ALA A 182 15.69 17.85 -20.03
N ILE A 183 16.51 17.77 -18.99
CA ILE A 183 16.28 16.88 -17.83
C ILE A 183 14.93 17.09 -17.14
N GLU A 184 14.43 18.33 -17.05
CA GLU A 184 13.13 18.59 -16.45
C GLU A 184 11.98 18.05 -17.31
N LYS A 185 12.11 18.15 -18.65
CA LYS A 185 11.14 17.54 -19.56
C LYS A 185 11.19 16.02 -19.46
N ILE A 186 12.38 15.42 -19.43
CA ILE A 186 12.54 13.96 -19.23
C ILE A 186 11.86 13.51 -17.93
N ARG A 187 11.98 14.28 -16.84
CA ARG A 187 11.33 13.98 -15.56
C ARG A 187 9.79 14.05 -15.67
N GLU A 188 9.27 15.05 -16.37
CA GLU A 188 7.83 15.21 -16.64
C GLU A 188 7.28 14.01 -17.41
N GLU A 189 7.83 13.71 -18.60
CA GLU A 189 7.38 12.59 -19.43
C GLU A 189 7.52 11.24 -18.72
N PHE A 190 8.58 11.05 -17.91
CA PHE A 190 8.74 9.83 -17.12
C PHE A 190 7.65 9.70 -16.04
N GLY A 191 7.25 10.82 -15.43
CA GLY A 191 6.14 10.87 -14.50
C GLY A 191 4.80 10.52 -15.17
N ASP A 192 4.57 11.05 -16.36
CA ASP A 192 3.35 10.79 -17.13
C ASP A 192 3.28 9.35 -17.63
N LEU A 193 4.41 8.76 -18.06
CA LEU A 193 4.52 7.33 -18.35
C LEU A 193 4.17 6.47 -17.13
N LEU A 194 4.69 6.78 -15.95
CA LEU A 194 4.32 6.07 -14.71
C LEU A 194 2.83 6.21 -14.41
N PHE A 195 2.26 7.41 -14.60
CA PHE A 195 0.84 7.66 -14.39
C PHE A 195 -0.04 6.85 -15.38
N ALA A 196 0.35 6.78 -16.65
CA ALA A 196 -0.31 5.98 -17.68
C ALA A 196 -0.23 4.47 -17.36
N LEU A 197 0.92 3.98 -16.89
CA LEU A 197 1.08 2.59 -16.44
C LEU A 197 0.18 2.26 -15.24
N VAL A 198 0.03 3.19 -14.28
CA VAL A 198 -0.90 3.04 -13.16
C VAL A 198 -2.36 2.95 -13.65
N ASN A 199 -2.69 3.71 -14.69
CA ASN A 199 -4.03 3.64 -15.29
C ASN A 199 -4.27 2.30 -15.99
N LEU A 200 -3.28 1.81 -16.73
CA LEU A 200 -3.34 0.48 -17.35
C LEU A 200 -3.50 -0.63 -16.29
N ALA A 201 -2.74 -0.55 -15.20
CA ALA A 201 -2.87 -1.46 -14.06
C ALA A 201 -4.29 -1.46 -13.47
N ARG A 202 -4.93 -0.30 -13.37
CA ARG A 202 -6.31 -0.18 -12.90
C ARG A 202 -7.31 -0.86 -13.83
N PHE A 203 -7.17 -0.72 -15.15
CA PHE A 203 -8.01 -1.44 -16.14
C PHE A 203 -7.78 -2.96 -16.10
N LEU A 204 -6.56 -3.38 -15.79
CA LEU A 204 -6.21 -4.79 -15.55
C LEU A 204 -6.65 -5.29 -14.16
N GLN A 205 -7.25 -4.42 -13.33
CA GLN A 205 -7.69 -4.71 -11.97
C GLN A 205 -6.56 -5.14 -11.02
N ILE A 206 -5.31 -4.72 -11.28
CA ILE A 206 -4.15 -5.01 -10.44
C ILE A 206 -3.70 -3.80 -9.61
N CYS A 207 -3.15 -4.03 -8.42
CA CYS A 207 -2.53 -2.97 -7.61
C CYS A 207 -1.10 -2.69 -8.12
N PRO A 208 -0.83 -1.48 -8.66
CA PRO A 208 0.49 -1.18 -9.22
C PRO A 208 1.59 -1.15 -8.15
N GLU A 209 1.27 -0.69 -6.93
CA GLU A 209 2.19 -0.68 -5.80
C GLU A 209 2.61 -2.12 -5.42
N GLU A 210 1.62 -3.00 -5.26
CA GLU A 210 1.84 -4.43 -4.94
C GLU A 210 2.61 -5.16 -6.05
N ALA A 211 2.24 -4.93 -7.32
CA ALA A 211 2.92 -5.53 -8.46
C ALA A 211 4.42 -5.13 -8.52
N LEU A 212 4.74 -3.90 -8.16
CA LEU A 212 6.12 -3.44 -8.07
C LEU A 212 6.84 -4.02 -6.85
N ILE A 213 6.20 -4.10 -5.69
CA ILE A 213 6.75 -4.76 -4.49
C ILE A 213 7.13 -6.22 -4.80
N GLN A 214 6.24 -6.97 -5.44
CA GLN A 214 6.52 -8.35 -5.86
C GLN A 214 7.68 -8.44 -6.85
N THR A 215 7.77 -7.48 -7.78
CA THR A 215 8.89 -7.39 -8.74
C THR A 215 10.22 -7.10 -8.03
N ASN A 216 10.22 -6.21 -7.03
CA ASN A 216 11.39 -5.88 -6.22
C ASN A 216 11.87 -7.11 -5.42
N ARG A 217 10.96 -7.83 -4.76
CA ARG A 217 11.29 -9.08 -4.05
C ARG A 217 11.90 -10.12 -4.97
N LYS A 218 11.34 -10.31 -6.17
CA LYS A 218 11.87 -11.21 -7.19
C LYS A 218 13.27 -10.79 -7.66
N PHE A 219 13.51 -9.49 -7.84
CA PHE A 219 14.84 -8.97 -8.17
C PHE A 219 15.84 -9.29 -7.04
N GLN A 220 15.49 -8.97 -5.79
CA GLN A 220 16.35 -9.24 -4.63
C GLN A 220 16.68 -10.72 -4.47
N SER A 221 15.68 -11.60 -4.57
CA SER A 221 15.87 -13.06 -4.48
C SER A 221 16.85 -13.55 -5.56
N ARG A 222 16.69 -13.11 -6.80
CA ARG A 222 17.58 -13.49 -7.91
C ARG A 222 18.98 -12.92 -7.75
N PHE A 223 19.12 -11.70 -7.27
CA PHE A 223 20.43 -11.11 -7.04
C PHE A 223 21.18 -11.81 -5.90
N ARG A 224 20.48 -12.16 -4.80
CA ARG A 224 21.06 -12.98 -3.71
C ARG A 224 21.53 -14.35 -4.20
N TYR A 225 20.81 -14.95 -5.15
CA TYR A 225 21.26 -16.19 -5.78
C TYR A 225 22.57 -15.98 -6.53
N ILE A 226 22.71 -14.92 -7.33
CA ILE A 226 23.96 -14.56 -8.01
C ILE A 226 25.10 -14.40 -7.00
N GLU A 227 24.88 -13.63 -5.92
CA GLU A 227 25.88 -13.43 -4.87
C GLU A 227 26.31 -14.75 -4.23
N THR A 228 25.36 -15.64 -3.96
CA THR A 228 25.63 -16.97 -3.37
C THR A 228 26.46 -17.84 -4.31
N GLU A 229 26.12 -17.89 -5.60
CA GLU A 229 26.84 -18.69 -6.59
C GLU A 229 28.24 -18.13 -6.90
N LEU A 230 28.41 -16.81 -6.91
CA LEU A 230 29.72 -16.18 -7.05
C LEU A 230 30.59 -16.44 -5.82
N CYS A 231 30.01 -16.35 -4.61
CA CYS A 231 30.71 -16.63 -3.37
C CYS A 231 31.23 -18.08 -3.31
N LYS A 232 30.44 -19.06 -3.81
CA LYS A 232 30.89 -20.46 -3.96
C LYS A 232 32.11 -20.60 -4.88
N LYS A 233 32.29 -19.69 -5.83
CA LYS A 233 33.45 -19.61 -6.73
C LYS A 233 34.58 -18.72 -6.18
N GLY A 234 34.45 -18.20 -4.96
CA GLY A 234 35.42 -17.29 -4.34
C GLY A 234 35.47 -15.91 -4.99
N LYS A 235 34.37 -15.47 -5.63
CA LYS A 235 34.26 -14.17 -6.29
C LYS A 235 33.15 -13.31 -5.67
N THR A 236 33.28 -12.01 -5.86
CA THR A 236 32.21 -11.02 -5.64
C THR A 236 31.58 -10.55 -6.97
N PRO A 237 30.40 -9.90 -6.95
CA PRO A 237 29.82 -9.30 -8.15
C PRO A 237 30.76 -8.30 -8.85
N HIS A 238 31.54 -7.52 -8.08
CA HIS A 238 32.52 -6.57 -8.63
C HIS A 238 33.69 -7.23 -9.35
N GLU A 239 34.01 -8.49 -9.02
CA GLU A 239 35.08 -9.28 -9.63
C GLU A 239 34.57 -10.18 -10.77
N SER A 240 33.29 -10.05 -11.13
CA SER A 240 32.62 -10.86 -12.14
C SER A 240 32.24 -10.02 -13.35
N THR A 241 32.11 -10.67 -14.52
CA THR A 241 31.67 -9.98 -15.73
C THR A 241 30.14 -9.93 -15.80
N LEU A 242 29.61 -9.02 -16.62
CA LEU A 242 28.17 -8.92 -16.83
C LEU A 242 27.60 -10.19 -17.44
N GLU A 243 28.36 -10.85 -18.33
CA GLU A 243 27.97 -12.14 -18.91
C GLU A 243 27.91 -13.26 -17.88
N GLU A 244 28.83 -13.28 -16.90
CA GLU A 244 28.79 -14.26 -15.80
C GLU A 244 27.57 -14.01 -14.90
N MET A 245 27.27 -12.76 -14.57
CA MET A 245 26.10 -12.39 -13.76
C MET A 245 24.79 -12.67 -14.50
N ASP A 246 24.72 -12.40 -15.80
CA ASP A 246 23.54 -12.69 -16.63
C ASP A 246 23.28 -14.20 -16.74
N ALA A 247 24.32 -15.02 -16.89
CA ALA A 247 24.18 -16.47 -16.89
C ALA A 247 23.62 -16.99 -15.54
N LEU A 248 24.08 -16.43 -14.43
CA LEU A 248 23.56 -16.74 -13.09
C LEU A 248 22.14 -16.20 -12.89
N TRP A 249 21.80 -15.05 -13.47
CA TRP A 249 20.44 -14.48 -13.45
C TRP A 249 19.45 -15.39 -14.17
N GLU A 250 19.80 -15.88 -15.36
CA GLU A 250 18.98 -16.84 -16.10
C GLU A 250 18.85 -18.19 -15.37
N ALA A 251 19.88 -18.62 -14.64
CA ALA A 251 19.78 -19.77 -13.74
C ALA A 251 18.80 -19.51 -12.58
N ALA A 252 18.91 -18.35 -11.92
CA ALA A 252 18.02 -17.94 -10.85
C ALA A 252 16.55 -17.88 -11.28
N LYS A 253 16.27 -17.45 -12.53
CA LYS A 253 14.91 -17.45 -13.10
C LYS A 253 14.29 -18.84 -13.15
N LYS A 254 15.08 -19.88 -13.43
CA LYS A 254 14.61 -21.27 -13.53
C LYS A 254 14.30 -21.85 -12.15
N GLU A 255 15.12 -21.50 -11.16
CA GLU A 255 14.96 -21.97 -9.78
C GLU A 255 13.78 -21.28 -9.05
N THR A 256 13.52 -20.00 -9.38
CA THR A 256 12.48 -19.18 -8.73
C THR A 256 11.14 -19.16 -9.45
N GLN A 257 10.96 -19.96 -10.52
CA GLN A 257 9.63 -20.14 -11.10
C GLN A 257 8.77 -20.96 -10.13
N PRO A 258 7.55 -20.49 -9.77
CA PRO A 258 6.64 -21.33 -9.02
C PRO A 258 6.41 -22.62 -9.84
N GLN A 259 6.56 -23.78 -9.18
CA GLN A 259 6.14 -25.04 -9.78
C GLN A 259 4.68 -24.85 -10.20
N LYS A 260 4.42 -24.92 -11.51
CA LYS A 260 3.07 -24.90 -12.05
C LYS A 260 2.29 -26.02 -11.36
N SER A 261 1.44 -25.63 -10.41
CA SER A 261 0.45 -26.48 -9.76
C SER A 261 -0.83 -26.43 -10.59
#